data_AF-J8A7N1-F1
#
_entry.id   AF-J8A7N1-F1
#
_cell.length_a   1.000
_cell.length_b   1.000
_cell.length_c   1.000
_cell.angle_alpha   90.00
_cell.angle_beta   90.00
_cell.angle_gamma   90.00
#
_symmetry.space_group_name_H-M   'P 1'
#
loop_
_entity.id
_entity.type
_entity.pdbx_description
1 polymer ?
#
loop_
_entity_poly.entity_id
_entity_poly.type
_entity_poly.pdbx_seq_one_letter_code
_entity_poly.pdbx_strand_id
1 'polypeptide(L)'
;MGYEALIQSSEKLMQYNDEANVKKREMAEYDFYKDMKPFVDIVDAELEMWKELAYRWIKEERPKYIHVQQIDQVYDNLQTNVLQCFVNKGKGKRFFETYQAISYTLQNIVDQCK
;
A
#
# COMPACT_ATOMS: atom_id res chain seq x y z
N MET A 1 -6.23 15.00 17.83
CA MET A 1 -6.33 14.16 16.62
C MET A 1 -5.98 12.74 17.03
N GLY A 2 -6.94 11.81 17.06
CA GLY A 2 -6.73 10.47 17.64
C GLY A 2 -5.91 9.51 16.78
N TYR A 3 -5.90 9.72 15.47
CA TYR A 3 -5.40 8.74 14.49
C TYR A 3 -4.28 9.29 13.59
N GLU A 4 -3.48 10.25 14.08
CA GLU A 4 -2.41 10.89 13.31
C GLU A 4 -1.40 9.86 12.75
N ALA A 5 -1.01 8.86 13.55
CA ALA A 5 -0.11 7.80 13.09
C ALA A 5 -0.71 6.96 11.94
N LEU A 6 -2.01 6.66 11.99
CA LEU A 6 -2.70 5.93 10.92
C LEU A 6 -2.80 6.77 9.65
N ILE A 7 -3.06 8.07 9.77
CA ILE A 7 -3.07 9.01 8.64
C ILE A 7 -1.69 9.06 7.99
N GLN A 8 -0.64 9.34 8.77
CA GLN A 8 0.73 9.45 8.26
C GLN A 8 1.20 8.15 7.59
N SER A 9 0.89 7.01 8.21
CA SER A 9 1.23 5.70 7.65
C SER A 9 0.46 5.42 6.35
N SER A 10 -0.83 5.77 6.29
CA SER A 10 -1.63 5.63 5.07
C SER A 10 -1.08 6.50 3.92
N GLU A 11 -0.72 7.74 4.20
CA GLU A 11 -0.11 8.66 3.22
C GLU A 11 1.25 8.13 2.72
N LYS A 12 2.05 7.55 3.60
CA LYS A 12 3.33 6.94 3.25
C LYS A 12 3.16 5.70 2.37
N LEU A 13 2.18 4.84 2.66
CA LEU A 13 1.84 3.72 1.79
C LEU A 13 1.33 4.17 0.41
N MET A 14 0.61 5.31 0.33
CA MET A 14 0.22 5.89 -0.97
C MET A 14 1.46 6.30 -1.78
N GLN A 15 2.45 6.95 -1.14
CA GLN A 15 3.72 7.31 -1.79
C GLN A 15 4.45 6.07 -2.33
N TYR A 16 4.49 4.97 -1.57
CA TYR A 16 5.09 3.72 -2.03
C TYR A 16 4.32 3.06 -3.16
N ASN A 17 2.98 3.10 -3.13
CA ASN A 17 2.15 2.61 -4.23
C ASN A 17 2.40 3.40 -5.52
N ASP A 18 2.57 4.72 -5.42
CA ASP A 18 2.94 5.60 -6.53
C ASP A 18 4.34 5.30 -7.07
N GLU A 19 5.33 5.13 -6.18
CA GLU A 19 6.70 4.76 -6.57
C GLU A 19 6.72 3.40 -7.30
N ALA A 20 5.99 2.40 -6.80
CA ALA A 20 5.84 1.11 -7.47
C ALA A 20 5.23 1.26 -8.87
N ASN A 21 4.22 2.12 -9.04
CA ASN A 21 3.62 2.40 -10.34
C ASN A 21 4.57 3.13 -11.30
N VAL A 22 5.45 4.00 -10.82
CA VAL A 22 6.53 4.61 -11.62
C VAL A 22 7.51 3.53 -12.10
N LYS A 23 8.07 2.73 -11.18
CA LYS A 23 9.02 1.66 -11.52
C LYS A 23 8.42 0.67 -12.54
N LYS A 24 7.14 0.32 -12.36
CA LYS A 24 6.42 -0.57 -13.28
C LYS A 24 6.33 -0.03 -14.70
N ARG A 25 6.26 1.30 -14.86
CA ARG A 25 6.13 1.98 -16.17
C ARG A 25 7.47 2.22 -16.83
N GLU A 26 8.52 2.47 -16.05
CA GLU A 26 9.88 2.69 -16.57
C GLU A 26 10.43 1.47 -17.31
N MET A 27 10.00 0.27 -16.94
CA MET A 27 10.50 -1.00 -17.50
C MET A 27 12.03 -1.10 -17.48
N ALA A 28 12.67 -0.50 -16.47
CA ALA A 28 14.11 -0.54 -16.28
C ALA A 28 14.57 -1.92 -15.76
N GLU A 29 15.86 -2.18 -15.89
CA GLU A 29 16.51 -3.29 -15.18
C GLU A 29 16.92 -2.81 -13.78
N TYR A 30 16.58 -3.60 -12.77
CA TYR A 30 16.85 -3.29 -11.36
C TYR A 30 17.68 -4.40 -10.74
N ASP A 31 18.60 -4.04 -9.85
CA ASP A 31 19.40 -4.97 -9.07
C ASP A 31 18.63 -5.46 -7.84
N PHE A 32 18.72 -6.76 -7.56
CA PHE A 32 18.00 -7.36 -6.45
C PHE A 32 18.39 -6.78 -5.09
N TYR A 33 19.69 -6.57 -4.84
CA TYR A 33 20.19 -6.16 -3.53
C TYR A 33 20.20 -4.64 -3.36
N LYS A 34 20.38 -3.88 -4.45
CA LYS A 34 20.45 -2.41 -4.40
C LYS A 34 19.10 -1.74 -4.55
N ASP A 35 18.19 -2.34 -5.31
CA ASP A 35 16.92 -1.70 -5.67
C ASP A 35 15.71 -2.47 -5.11
N MET A 36 15.57 -3.75 -5.45
CA MET A 36 14.37 -4.52 -5.11
C MET A 36 14.25 -4.76 -3.61
N LYS A 37 15.24 -5.41 -3.00
CA LYS A 37 15.18 -5.81 -1.59
C LYS A 37 14.99 -4.60 -0.66
N PRO A 38 15.75 -3.49 -0.79
CA PRO A 38 15.56 -2.33 0.10
C PRO A 38 14.16 -1.73 0.00
N PHE A 39 13.60 -1.63 -1.21
CA PHE A 39 12.26 -1.09 -1.40
C PHE A 39 11.19 -1.99 -0.78
N VAL A 40 11.25 -3.30 -1.06
CA VAL A 40 10.30 -4.28 -0.51
C VAL A 40 10.37 -4.30 1.02
N ASP A 41 11.56 -4.35 1.61
CA ASP A 41 11.74 -4.39 3.06
C ASP A 41 11.12 -3.16 3.75
N ILE A 42 11.30 -1.97 3.17
CA ILE A 42 10.77 -0.71 3.72
C ILE A 42 9.24 -0.67 3.64
N VAL A 43 8.66 -1.14 2.52
CA VAL A 43 7.21 -1.18 2.34
C VAL A 43 6.56 -2.21 3.24
N ASP A 44 7.14 -3.40 3.37
CA ASP A 44 6.63 -4.46 4.25
C ASP A 44 6.62 -3.99 5.72
N ALA A 45 7.67 -3.31 6.18
CA ALA A 45 7.71 -2.75 7.54
C ALA A 45 6.61 -1.70 7.79
N GLU A 46 6.34 -0.85 6.80
CA GLU A 46 5.26 0.14 6.89
C GLU A 46 3.88 -0.51 6.86
N LEU A 47 3.69 -1.52 6.00
CA LEU A 47 2.45 -2.28 5.87
C LEU A 47 2.04 -2.98 7.16
N GLU A 48 2.99 -3.62 7.85
CA GLU A 48 2.73 -4.28 9.13
C GLU A 48 2.30 -3.29 10.21
N MET A 49 3.00 -2.16 10.32
CA MET A 49 2.64 -1.10 11.26
C MET A 49 1.25 -0.51 10.93
N TRP A 50 1.00 -0.19 9.67
CA TRP A 50 -0.26 0.35 9.20
C TRP A 50 -1.44 -0.58 9.47
N LYS A 51 -1.27 -1.88 9.20
CA LYS A 51 -2.32 -2.89 9.39
C LYS A 51 -2.77 -2.96 10.84
N GLU A 52 -1.82 -2.97 11.78
CA GLU A 52 -2.11 -2.95 13.22
C GLU A 52 -2.84 -1.68 13.66
N LEU A 53 -2.47 -0.52 13.12
CA LEU A 53 -3.15 0.75 13.39
C LEU A 53 -4.58 0.74 12.84
N ALA A 54 -4.76 0.28 11.60
CA ALA A 54 -6.05 0.23 10.93
C ALA A 54 -7.02 -0.75 11.63
N TYR A 55 -6.53 -1.91 12.07
CA TYR A 55 -7.32 -2.86 12.84
C TYR A 55 -7.83 -2.29 14.16
N ARG A 56 -6.98 -1.57 14.90
CA ARG A 56 -7.39 -0.90 16.15
C ARG A 56 -8.44 0.16 15.88
N TRP A 57 -8.21 1.00 14.87
CA TRP A 57 -9.17 2.03 14.46
C TRP A 57 -10.53 1.43 14.07
N ILE A 58 -10.57 0.37 13.26
CA ILE A 58 -11.84 -0.30 12.89
C ILE A 58 -12.57 -0.84 14.12
N LYS A 59 -11.83 -1.40 15.08
CA LYS A 59 -12.40 -1.95 16.32
C LYS A 59 -13.00 -0.87 17.21
N GLU A 60 -12.34 0.28 17.31
CA GLU A 60 -12.70 1.40 18.17
C GLU A 60 -13.81 2.27 17.56
N GLU A 61 -13.66 2.69 16.31
CA GLU A 61 -14.57 3.64 15.65
C GLU A 61 -15.72 2.96 14.89
N ARG A 62 -15.55 1.69 14.50
CA ARG A 62 -16.53 0.92 13.71
C ARG A 62 -17.03 1.70 12.48
N PRO A 63 -16.11 2.12 11.59
CA PRO A 63 -16.45 2.90 10.40
C PRO A 63 -17.49 2.16 9.55
N LYS A 64 -18.48 2.91 9.05
CA LYS A 64 -19.66 2.33 8.40
C LYS A 64 -19.35 1.53 7.13
N TYR A 65 -18.30 1.92 6.40
CA TYR A 65 -17.96 1.37 5.08
C TYR A 65 -16.53 0.88 4.96
N ILE A 66 -15.80 0.78 6.09
CA ILE A 66 -14.46 0.23 6.10
C ILE A 66 -14.43 -1.03 6.99
N HIS A 67 -13.97 -2.13 6.42
CA HIS A 67 -13.92 -3.44 7.07
C HIS A 67 -12.53 -4.04 7.01
N VAL A 68 -12.23 -4.95 7.94
CA VAL A 68 -10.93 -5.64 8.07
C VAL A 68 -10.47 -6.24 6.73
N GLN A 69 -11.40 -6.81 5.95
CA GLN A 69 -11.10 -7.39 4.64
C GLN A 69 -10.47 -6.39 3.66
N GLN A 70 -10.83 -5.11 3.70
CA GLN A 70 -10.22 -4.09 2.85
C GLN A 70 -8.79 -3.76 3.28
N ILE A 71 -8.50 -3.85 4.58
CA ILE A 71 -7.15 -3.68 5.12
C ILE A 71 -6.25 -4.82 4.64
N ASP A 72 -6.75 -6.05 4.73
CA ASP A 72 -6.04 -7.23 4.22
C ASP A 72 -5.78 -7.15 2.71
N GLN A 73 -6.77 -6.69 1.95
CA GLN A 73 -6.60 -6.48 0.51
C GLN A 73 -5.56 -5.43 0.18
N VAL A 74 -5.48 -4.32 0.91
CA VAL A 74 -4.42 -3.31 0.73
C VAL A 74 -3.06 -3.94 1.00
N TYR A 75 -2.94 -4.67 2.11
CA TYR A 75 -1.71 -5.35 2.51
C TYR A 75 -1.22 -6.30 1.42
N ASP A 76 -2.05 -7.27 1.02
CA ASP A 76 -1.68 -8.31 0.04
C ASP A 76 -1.39 -7.72 -1.34
N ASN A 77 -2.21 -6.75 -1.78
CA ASN A 77 -2.07 -6.15 -3.10
C ASN A 77 -0.82 -5.27 -3.18
N LEU A 78 -0.53 -4.48 -2.15
CA LEU A 78 0.65 -3.61 -2.15
C LEU A 78 1.92 -4.45 -2.07
N GLN A 79 1.97 -5.47 -1.20
CA GLN A 79 3.09 -6.41 -1.14
C GLN A 79 3.33 -7.10 -2.50
N THR A 80 2.25 -7.50 -3.18
CA THR A 80 2.35 -8.05 -4.53
C THR A 80 2.87 -7.03 -5.54
N ASN A 81 2.36 -5.80 -5.51
CA ASN A 81 2.73 -4.76 -6.46
C ASN A 81 4.20 -4.33 -6.30
N VAL A 82 4.71 -4.20 -5.07
CA VAL A 82 6.12 -3.82 -4.87
C VAL A 82 7.10 -4.90 -5.33
N LEU A 83 6.71 -6.17 -5.37
CA LEU A 83 7.49 -7.22 -6.03
C LEU A 83 7.36 -7.15 -7.56
N GLN A 84 6.13 -6.97 -8.06
CA GLN A 84 5.83 -6.98 -9.49
C GLN A 84 6.33 -5.74 -10.24
N CYS A 85 6.60 -4.63 -9.56
CA CYS A 85 7.10 -3.41 -10.20
C CYS A 85 8.50 -3.58 -10.79
N PHE A 86 9.30 -4.51 -10.26
CA PHE A 86 10.64 -4.85 -10.75
C PHE A 86 10.65 -5.93 -11.85
N VAL A 87 9.50 -6.52 -12.18
CA VAL A 87 9.39 -7.62 -13.16
C VAL A 87 8.81 -7.13 -14.48
N ASN A 88 9.61 -7.15 -15.55
CA ASN A 88 9.26 -6.65 -16.89
C ASN A 88 8.48 -7.64 -17.78
N LYS A 89 7.77 -8.62 -17.20
CA LYS A 89 7.01 -9.61 -17.97
C LYS A 89 5.51 -9.40 -17.86
N GLY A 90 4.89 -8.94 -18.95
CA GLY A 90 3.45 -9.00 -19.19
C GLY A 90 2.68 -7.67 -19.03
N LYS A 91 1.51 -7.61 -19.68
CA LYS A 91 0.58 -6.47 -19.55
C LYS A 91 -0.02 -6.47 -18.15
N GLY A 92 0.49 -5.59 -17.29
CA GLY A 92 0.13 -5.48 -15.87
C GLY A 92 -1.27 -4.93 -15.59
N LYS A 93 -2.32 -5.37 -16.28
CA LYS A 93 -3.69 -4.92 -16.03
C LYS A 93 -4.05 -5.04 -14.54
N ARG A 94 -3.78 -6.22 -13.95
CA ARG A 94 -4.00 -6.47 -12.53
C ARG A 94 -3.18 -5.54 -11.63
N PHE A 95 -1.94 -5.23 -11.99
CA PHE A 95 -1.10 -4.28 -11.24
C PHE A 95 -1.77 -2.90 -11.18
N PHE A 96 -2.25 -2.38 -12.32
CA PHE A 96 -2.87 -1.06 -12.35
C PHE A 96 -4.25 -1.02 -11.67
N GLU A 97 -5.03 -2.10 -11.77
CA GLU A 97 -6.31 -2.24 -11.05
C GLU A 97 -6.09 -2.26 -9.53
N THR A 98 -5.11 -3.03 -9.06
CA THR A 98 -4.78 -3.10 -7.63
C THR A 98 -4.13 -1.82 -7.13
N TYR A 99 -3.29 -1.15 -7.92
CA TYR A 99 -2.77 0.20 -7.64
C TYR A 99 -3.93 1.18 -7.35
N GLN A 100 -4.95 1.20 -8.20
CA GLN A 100 -6.12 2.06 -8.01
C GLN A 100 -6.91 1.69 -6.75
N ALA A 101 -7.12 0.39 -6.52
CA ALA A 101 -7.84 -0.10 -5.33
C ALA A 101 -7.12 0.24 -4.02
N ILE A 102 -5.79 0.12 -3.98
CA ILE A 102 -4.95 0.49 -2.85
C ILE A 102 -5.11 1.98 -2.55
N SER A 103 -4.89 2.85 -3.56
CA SER A 103 -4.97 4.31 -3.38
C SER A 103 -6.35 4.75 -2.91
N TYR A 104 -7.42 4.14 -3.44
CA TYR A 104 -8.79 4.44 -3.03
C TYR A 104 -9.04 4.09 -1.56
N THR A 105 -8.66 2.89 -1.11
CA THR A 105 -8.89 2.48 0.28
C THR A 105 -8.06 3.31 1.26
N LEU A 106 -6.79 3.58 0.96
CA LEU A 106 -5.92 4.42 1.79
C LEU A 106 -6.47 5.84 1.92
N GLN A 107 -6.90 6.45 0.82
CA GLN A 107 -7.52 7.77 0.83
C GLN A 107 -8.80 7.82 1.68
N ASN A 108 -9.65 6.79 1.55
CA ASN A 108 -10.90 6.71 2.33
C ASN A 108 -10.62 6.61 3.85
N ILE A 109 -9.56 5.90 4.25
CA ILE A 109 -9.13 5.85 5.66
C ILE A 109 -8.67 7.23 6.14
N VAL A 110 -7.83 7.91 5.35
CA VAL A 110 -7.35 9.26 5.67
C VAL A 110 -8.54 10.23 5.84
N ASP A 111 -9.52 10.18 4.94
CA ASP A 111 -10.68 11.07 4.97
C ASP A 111 -11.62 10.80 6.15
N GLN A 112 -11.71 9.55 6.64
CA GLN A 112 -12.49 9.21 7.82
C GLN A 112 -11.76 9.47 9.15
N CYS A 113 -10.44 9.60 9.13
CA CYS A 113 -9.63 9.87 10.32
C CYS A 113 -9.39 11.37 10.58
N LYS A 114 -9.65 12.23 9.59
CA LYS A 114 -9.58 13.69 9.69
C LYS A 114 -10.77 14.26 10.47
#